data_AF-A0A2M7RH38-F1
#
_entry.id   AF-A0A2M7RH38-F1
#
_cell.length_a   1.000
_cell.length_b   1.000
_cell.length_c   1.000
_cell.angle_alpha   90.00
_cell.angle_beta   90.00
_cell.angle_gamma   90.00
#
_symmetry.space_group_name_H-M   'P 1'
#
loop_
_entity.id
_entity.type
_entity.pdbx_description
1 polymer ?
#
loop_
_entity_poly.entity_id
_entity_poly.type
_entity_poly.pdbx_seq_one_letter_code
_entity_poly.pdbx_strand_id
1 'polypeptide(L)' 'MKVGDAVQVRMAEEIDNLCMHDDAIGSHDEETALEWLLAMEDYCGKSTTITEATEYGFRIAADDGKYEWAPSWLNAI' A
#
# COMPACT_ATOMS: atom_id res chain seq x y z
N MET A 1 -0.38 -10.55 6.91
CA MET A 1 0.58 -10.37 5.81
C MET A 1 1.99 -10.38 6.38
N LYS A 2 2.94 -11.03 5.71
CA LYS A 2 4.37 -11.11 6.05
C LYS A 2 5.21 -11.16 4.77
N VAL A 3 6.52 -10.95 4.89
CA VAL A 3 7.47 -11.09 3.78
C VAL A 3 7.33 -12.49 3.15
N GLY A 4 7.24 -12.52 1.82
CA GLY A 4 7.02 -13.73 1.03
C GLY A 4 5.54 -14.07 0.78
N ASP A 5 4.58 -13.39 1.41
CA ASP A 5 3.15 -13.59 1.11
C ASP A 5 2.80 -13.04 -0.27
N ALA A 6 1.94 -13.75 -0.99
CA ALA A 6 1.31 -13.25 -2.20
C ALA A 6 0.14 -12.31 -1.82
N VAL A 7 0.10 -11.15 -2.47
CA VAL A 7 -0.91 -10.11 -2.21
C VAL A 7 -1.36 -9.50 -3.52
N GLN A 8 -2.56 -8.91 -3.54
CA GLN A 8 -3.02 -8.04 -4.61
C GLN A 8 -3.05 -6.61 -4.10
N VAL A 9 -2.51 -5.67 -4.87
CA VAL A 9 -2.77 -4.25 -4.63
C VAL A 9 -4.25 -3.99 -4.93
N ARG A 10 -4.96 -3.32 -4.03
CA ARG A 10 -6.35 -2.91 -4.26
C ARG A 10 -6.49 -2.01 -5.49
N MET A 11 -7.70 -1.83 -5.98
CA MET A 11 -7.96 -0.88 -7.08
C MET A 11 -7.76 0.57 -6.60
N ALA A 12 -7.39 1.46 -7.52
CA ALA A 12 -7.16 2.88 -7.17
C ALA A 12 -8.40 3.52 -6.52
N GLU A 13 -9.60 3.24 -7.02
CA GLU A 13 -10.87 3.71 -6.43
C GLU A 13 -11.10 3.20 -5.00
N GLU A 14 -10.65 1.98 -4.69
CA GLU A 14 -10.74 1.44 -3.33
C GLU A 14 -9.74 2.13 -2.38
N ILE A 15 -8.52 2.38 -2.86
CA ILE A 15 -7.47 3.06 -2.10
C ILE A 15 -7.85 4.53 -1.88
N ASP A 16 -8.33 5.23 -2.90
CA ASP A 16 -8.83 6.61 -2.81
C ASP A 16 -9.96 6.71 -1.78
N ASN A 17 -10.88 5.75 -1.79
CA ASN A 17 -11.95 5.68 -0.80
C ASN A 17 -11.44 5.43 0.63
N LEU A 18 -10.37 4.63 0.79
CA LEU A 18 -9.71 4.44 2.09
C LEU A 18 -9.00 5.72 2.54
N CYS A 19 -8.31 6.42 1.64
CA CYS A 19 -7.68 7.71 1.93
C CYS A 19 -8.69 8.82 2.26
N MET A 20 -9.91 8.75 1.72
CA MET A 20 -10.99 9.72 1.98
C MET A 20 -11.86 9.38 3.19
N HIS A 21 -12.01 8.11 3.57
CA HIS A 21 -12.91 7.68 4.66
C HIS A 21 -12.21 7.28 5.95
N ASP A 22 -10.94 6.86 5.90
CA ASP A 22 -10.15 6.75 7.12
C ASP A 22 -9.51 8.10 7.43
N ASP A 23 -10.06 8.79 8.45
CA ASP A 23 -9.35 9.78 9.30
C ASP A 23 -8.06 9.19 9.94
N ALA A 24 -7.66 7.95 9.59
CA ALA A 24 -6.60 7.15 10.20
C ALA A 24 -5.52 6.63 9.21
N ILE A 25 -5.68 6.78 7.88
CA ILE A 25 -4.60 6.54 6.89
C ILE A 25 -4.35 7.84 6.10
N GLY A 26 -4.31 8.89 6.90
CA GLY A 26 -4.08 10.28 6.60
C GLY A 26 -3.93 10.93 7.97
N SER A 27 -3.01 10.39 8.76
CA SER A 27 -2.63 11.00 10.03
C SER A 27 -2.42 12.49 9.77
N HIS A 28 -3.13 13.34 10.50
CA HIS A 28 -2.83 14.78 10.60
C HIS A 28 -1.45 15.05 11.25
N ASP A 29 -0.64 13.99 11.41
CA ASP A 29 0.75 13.97 11.82
C ASP A 29 1.59 13.74 10.56
N GLU A 30 2.19 14.82 10.05
CA GLU A 30 3.04 14.84 8.85
C GLU A 30 4.25 13.88 8.94
N GLU A 31 4.56 13.35 10.13
CA GLU A 31 5.71 12.46 10.35
C GLU A 31 5.43 10.97 10.11
N THR A 32 4.16 10.52 10.04
CA THR A 32 3.83 9.07 10.03
C THR A 32 2.82 8.61 8.96
N ALA A 33 2.26 9.51 8.16
CA ALA A 33 1.34 9.14 7.09
C ALA A 33 2.09 8.64 5.84
N LEU A 34 1.75 7.44 5.35
CA LEU A 34 2.20 6.98 4.04
C LEU A 34 1.56 7.82 2.94
N GLU A 35 2.39 8.47 2.13
CA GLU A 35 1.93 9.35 1.07
C GLU A 35 1.46 8.55 -0.15
N TRP A 36 0.23 8.79 -0.58
CA TRP A 36 -0.28 8.28 -1.85
C TRP A 36 0.27 9.10 -3.01
N LEU A 37 0.98 8.45 -3.93
CA LEU A 37 1.55 9.08 -5.12
C LEU A 37 0.80 8.62 -6.37
N LEU A 38 0.48 9.54 -7.29
CA LEU A 38 -0.18 9.20 -8.57
C LEU A 38 0.53 8.09 -9.37
N ALA A 39 1.86 8.01 -9.27
CA ALA A 39 2.65 6.97 -9.93
C ALA A 39 2.41 5.55 -9.36
N MET A 40 1.75 5.44 -8.20
CA MET A 40 1.39 4.16 -7.57
C MET A 40 0.15 3.53 -8.23
N GLU A 41 -0.70 4.32 -8.91
CA GLU A 41 -1.90 3.81 -9.60
C GLU A 41 -1.58 2.71 -10.63
N ASP A 42 -0.41 2.79 -11.27
CA ASP A 42 0.06 1.79 -12.24
C ASP A 42 0.23 0.38 -11.65
N TYR A 43 0.26 0.25 -10.32
CA TYR A 43 0.41 -1.03 -9.61
C TYR A 43 -0.90 -1.53 -9.00
N CYS A 44 -1.95 -0.71 -8.98
CA CYS A 44 -3.28 -1.10 -8.50
C CYS A 44 -3.83 -2.31 -9.27
N GLY A 45 -4.49 -3.23 -8.56
CA GLY A 45 -5.03 -4.47 -9.12
C GLY A 45 -3.99 -5.54 -9.45
N LYS A 46 -2.68 -5.26 -9.40
CA LYS A 46 -1.64 -6.26 -9.68
C LYS A 46 -1.46 -7.22 -8.51
N SER A 47 -1.34 -8.51 -8.82
CA SER A 47 -0.85 -9.51 -7.88
C SER A 47 0.68 -9.44 -7.81
N THR A 48 1.21 -9.48 -6.59
CA THR A 48 2.62 -9.28 -6.26
C THR A 48 2.99 -10.07 -5.00
N THR A 49 4.22 -9.92 -4.54
CA THR A 49 4.72 -10.51 -3.30
C THR A 49 5.32 -9.44 -2.42
N ILE A 50 5.13 -9.56 -1.11
CA ILE A 50 5.79 -8.69 -0.13
C ILE A 50 7.28 -9.03 -0.06
N THR A 51 8.13 -8.05 -0.31
CA THR A 51 9.59 -8.19 -0.29
C THR A 51 10.21 -7.73 1.02
N GLU A 52 9.60 -6.74 1.69
CA GLU A 52 10.07 -6.19 2.96
C GLU A 52 8.90 -5.72 3.82
N ALA A 53 9.01 -5.87 5.14
CA ALA A 53 8.11 -5.27 6.12
C ALA A 53 8.80 -4.05 6.74
N THR A 54 8.10 -2.93 6.77
CA THR A 54 8.57 -1.64 7.31
C THR A 54 7.84 -1.32 8.61
N GLU A 55 8.11 -0.16 9.22
CA GLU A 55 7.41 0.26 10.44
C GLU A 55 5.92 0.53 10.17
N TYR A 56 5.58 1.08 9.00
CA TYR A 56 4.22 1.53 8.67
C TYR A 56 3.50 0.66 7.63
N GLY A 57 4.21 -0.25 6.95
CA GLY A 57 3.62 -1.08 5.91
C GLY A 57 4.56 -2.10 5.28
N PHE A 58 4.50 -2.19 3.96
CA PHE A 58 5.19 -3.22 3.19
C PHE A 58 5.75 -2.67 1.88
N ARG A 59 6.90 -3.20 1.45
CA ARG A 59 7.39 -3.06 0.07
C ARG A 59 7.03 -4.31 -0.73
N ILE A 60 6.74 -4.12 -2.01
CA ILE A 60 6.27 -5.19 -2.88
C ILE A 60 7.23 -5.40 -4.06
N ALA A 61 7.15 -6.56 -4.71
CA ALA A 61 8.03 -6.86 -5.85
C ALA A 61 7.63 -6.10 -7.14
N ALA A 62 6.33 -5.79 -7.30
CA ALA A 62 5.80 -5.21 -8.53
C ALA A 62 6.36 -3.83 -8.87
N ASP A 63 6.75 -3.04 -7.88
CA ASP A 63 7.36 -1.71 -8.01
C ASP A 63 8.85 -1.74 -7.65
N ASP A 64 9.48 -2.93 -7.60
CA ASP A 64 10.88 -3.13 -7.19
C ASP A 64 11.18 -2.60 -5.76
N GLY A 65 10.16 -2.58 -4.89
CA GLY A 65 10.26 -2.04 -3.54
C GLY A 65 10.44 -0.53 -3.49
N LYS A 66 10.11 0.18 -4.57
CA LYS A 66 10.25 1.63 -4.69
C LYS A 66 9.33 2.39 -3.74
N TYR A 67 8.09 1.91 -3.54
CA TYR A 67 7.11 2.55 -2.68
C TYR A 67 6.82 1.70 -1.46
N GLU A 68 6.39 2.37 -0.40
CA GLU A 68 5.87 1.73 0.79
C GLU A 68 4.34 1.74 0.75
N TRP A 69 3.75 0.57 0.90
CA TRP A 69 2.33 0.32 0.74
C TRP A 69 1.70 0.05 2.08
N ALA A 70 0.62 0.78 2.40
CA ALA A 70 -0.12 0.54 3.62
C ALA A 70 -0.73 -0.87 3.60
N PRO A 71 -0.79 -1.58 4.74
CA PRO A 71 -1.40 -2.90 4.82
C PRO A 71 -2.86 -2.92 4.36
N SER A 72 -3.61 -1.84 4.58
CA SER A 72 -4.99 -1.69 4.15
C SER A 72 -5.15 -1.64 2.64
N TRP A 73 -4.13 -1.21 1.89
CA TRP A 73 -4.12 -1.11 0.42
C TRP A 73 -3.83 -2.45 -0.26
N LEU A 74 -3.54 -3.50 0.52
CA LEU A 74 -3.18 -4.82 0.03
C LEU A 74 -4.21 -5.87 0.48
N ASN A 75 -4.56 -6.78 -0.42
CA ASN A 75 -5.38 -7.96 -0.14
C ASN A 75 -4.49 -9.20 -0.13
N ALA A 76 -4.52 -10.01 0.92
CA ALA A 76 -3.88 -11.32 0.91
C ALA A 76 -4.62 -12.28 -0.04
N ILE A 77 -3.88 -13.09 -0.79
CA ILE A 77 -4.40 -14.09 -1.75
C ILE A 77 -4.05 -15.50 -1.29
#